data_AF-A0A523QUK4-F1
#
_entry.id   AF-A0A523QUK4-F1
#
_cell.length_a   1.000
_cell.length_b   1.000
_cell.length_c   1.000
_cell.angle_alpha   90.00
_cell.angle_beta   90.00
_cell.angle_gamma   90.00
#
_symmetry.space_group_name_H-M   'P 1'
#
loop_
_entity.id
_entity.type
_entity.pdbx_description
1 polymer ?
#
loop_
_entity_poly.entity_id
_entity_poly.type
_entity_poly.pdbx_seq_one_letter_code
_entity_poly.pdbx_strand_id
1 'polypeptide(L)'
;EDKRFRLVADRYWNARGGSHTDGGAFSFTVQRENGSSSLSCADKFGKQIFAPKGEWRINIEDDPIPLDRGTEIIKQIEQEIDAASIEKAFFHVIEALPLWNLGRLRWITDQIQQMAEKDDTNLERALYLLTLLNDRRYDCGKMKRSSVLQVVRTNIDNILDSVSPIDSGQPGILKRIAWETRQKLRSPDIGEAVLVIQSRDFPPEGVDCDARLAVKAYQMGWKRFIIYGLKGQRFHGCGCGPNTHGVRIDVYGTSGDYLASGIDGLEIQVHNNGQDQLCQIMKNGRLVVYGDVGQTFMYGGKGGEIYIMGNAAGRPLINAVGRPRVVINGTSLDYLAESFMAGNPLNGGGFVVLNGIEFNEEGNVIDQPTPYPGSNLFSLASGGAIYLRDPFRKVIDDQLNGGEIVDLSPADWDLIFPYLQENENLFGISIENDLLTVKGEKKNYTDVFRKVQAVKLDVLAKESITPEEWGEDRQEE
;
A
#
# COMPACT_ATOMS: atom_id res chain seq x y z
N GLU A 1 6.57 -22.49 -13.70
CA GLU A 1 7.64 -21.77 -12.97
C GLU A 1 8.62 -22.77 -12.38
N ASP A 2 9.87 -22.36 -12.16
CA ASP A 2 10.92 -23.22 -11.59
C ASP A 2 10.84 -23.20 -10.05
N LYS A 3 10.55 -24.36 -9.44
CA LYS A 3 10.35 -24.54 -7.98
C LYS A 3 11.57 -24.14 -7.13
N ARG A 4 12.75 -23.96 -7.73
CA ARG A 4 13.96 -23.50 -7.04
C ARG A 4 13.88 -22.03 -6.64
N PHE A 5 13.12 -21.21 -7.38
CA PHE A 5 12.92 -19.80 -7.07
C PHE A 5 11.67 -19.62 -6.20
N ARG A 6 11.76 -18.72 -5.22
CA ARG A 6 10.63 -18.34 -4.38
C ARG A 6 9.85 -17.22 -5.07
N LEU A 7 8.55 -17.15 -4.79
CA LEU A 7 7.62 -16.21 -5.46
C LEU A 7 7.59 -14.83 -4.81
N VAL A 8 8.09 -14.72 -3.58
CA VAL A 8 8.12 -13.48 -2.81
C VAL A 8 9.57 -13.14 -2.49
N ALA A 9 9.96 -11.88 -2.73
CA ALA A 9 11.31 -11.42 -2.44
C ALA A 9 11.52 -11.26 -0.92
N ASP A 10 12.74 -11.52 -0.47
CA ASP A 10 13.14 -11.29 0.93
C ASP A 10 13.23 -9.78 1.27
N ARG A 11 13.61 -8.96 0.29
CA ARG A 11 13.78 -7.51 0.42
C ARG A 11 13.38 -6.81 -0.87
N TYR A 12 12.83 -5.61 -0.72
CA TYR A 12 12.52 -4.68 -1.81
C TYR A 12 13.38 -3.42 -1.63
N TRP A 13 13.74 -2.76 -2.73
CA TRP A 13 14.56 -1.55 -2.69
C TRP A 13 14.06 -0.56 -3.74
N ASN A 14 13.96 0.71 -3.34
CA ASN A 14 13.72 1.79 -4.29
C ASN A 14 15.07 2.33 -4.76
N ALA A 15 15.40 2.10 -6.04
CA ALA A 15 16.66 2.56 -6.60
C ALA A 15 16.62 4.05 -6.99
N ARG A 16 17.71 4.77 -6.73
CA ARG A 16 17.92 6.18 -7.12
C ARG A 16 19.32 6.40 -7.66
N GLY A 17 19.42 6.86 -8.91
CA GLY A 17 20.66 7.39 -9.46
C GLY A 17 21.11 8.66 -8.74
N GLY A 18 22.41 8.80 -8.46
CA GLY A 18 22.98 10.00 -7.84
C GLY A 18 22.70 10.17 -6.33
N SER A 19 22.18 9.15 -5.63
CA SER A 19 21.97 9.22 -4.18
C SER A 19 23.31 9.25 -3.41
N HIS A 20 23.35 9.94 -2.27
CA HIS A 20 24.45 9.84 -1.30
C HIS A 20 24.32 8.61 -0.37
N THR A 21 23.16 7.95 -0.37
CA THR A 21 22.95 6.61 0.23
C THR A 21 23.28 5.52 -0.80
N ASP A 22 23.08 4.22 -0.48
CA ASP A 22 23.35 3.14 -1.44
C ASP A 22 22.58 3.30 -2.77
N GLY A 23 21.45 4.02 -2.74
CA GLY A 23 20.63 4.29 -3.91
C GLY A 23 20.11 3.01 -4.58
N GLY A 24 20.06 1.88 -3.88
CA GLY A 24 19.71 0.58 -4.44
C GLY A 24 20.69 0.03 -5.47
N ALA A 25 21.95 0.50 -5.46
CA ALA A 25 23.00 -0.05 -6.32
C ALA A 25 23.77 -1.17 -5.58
N PHE A 26 23.76 -2.36 -6.18
CA PHE A 26 24.38 -3.56 -5.60
C PHE A 26 25.37 -4.21 -6.57
N SER A 27 26.45 -4.74 -6.02
CA SER A 27 27.40 -5.60 -6.72
C SER A 27 27.23 -7.04 -6.24
N PHE A 28 26.95 -7.94 -7.19
CA PHE A 28 26.89 -9.37 -6.94
C PHE A 28 28.18 -10.02 -7.42
N THR A 29 28.89 -10.69 -6.51
CA THR A 29 30.15 -11.37 -6.82
C THR A 29 29.97 -12.88 -6.69
N VAL A 30 30.25 -13.60 -7.76
CA VAL A 30 30.30 -15.07 -7.75
C VAL A 30 31.76 -15.51 -7.69
N GLN A 31 32.14 -16.19 -6.60
CA GLN A 31 33.48 -16.77 -6.45
C GLN A 31 33.41 -18.28 -6.54
N ARG A 32 34.39 -18.89 -7.21
CA ARG A 32 34.51 -20.34 -7.33
C ARG A 32 35.83 -20.80 -6.73
N GLU A 33 35.77 -21.55 -5.64
CA GLU A 33 36.93 -22.09 -4.95
C GLU A 33 36.73 -23.59 -4.69
N ASN A 34 37.72 -24.41 -5.04
CA ASN A 34 37.72 -25.86 -4.79
C ASN A 34 36.43 -26.60 -5.22
N GLY A 35 35.81 -26.16 -6.33
CA GLY A 35 34.57 -26.73 -6.86
C GLY A 35 33.29 -26.23 -6.20
N SER A 36 33.37 -25.41 -5.16
CA SER A 36 32.23 -24.71 -4.54
C SER A 36 32.06 -23.32 -5.17
N SER A 37 30.81 -22.87 -5.33
CA SER A 37 30.49 -21.51 -5.74
C SER A 37 29.83 -20.76 -4.59
N SER A 38 30.31 -19.55 -4.29
CA SER A 38 29.68 -18.62 -3.35
C SER A 38 29.15 -17.39 -4.09
N LEU A 39 28.07 -16.82 -3.57
CA LEU A 39 27.49 -15.55 -4.04
C LEU A 39 27.52 -14.57 -2.87
N SER A 40 28.15 -13.41 -3.05
CA SER A 40 28.06 -12.29 -2.11
C SER A 40 27.41 -11.09 -2.78
N CYS A 41 26.76 -10.25 -1.97
CA CYS A 41 26.15 -9.01 -2.39
C CYS A 41 26.68 -7.88 -1.50
N ALA A 42 27.10 -6.78 -2.11
CA ALA A 42 27.46 -5.56 -1.40
C ALA A 42 26.75 -4.37 -2.03
N ASP A 43 26.46 -3.35 -1.22
CA ASP A 43 26.06 -2.05 -1.75
C ASP A 43 27.24 -1.37 -2.49
N LYS A 44 26.96 -0.23 -3.13
CA LYS A 44 28.00 0.55 -3.85
C LYS A 44 29.14 1.06 -2.97
N PHE A 45 29.00 1.03 -1.64
CA PHE A 45 30.05 1.40 -0.69
C PHE A 45 30.83 0.18 -0.16
N GLY A 46 30.52 -1.02 -0.66
CA GLY A 46 31.16 -2.27 -0.25
C GLY A 46 30.59 -2.87 1.04
N LYS A 47 29.52 -2.30 1.61
CA LYS A 47 28.84 -2.88 2.78
C LYS A 47 28.11 -4.14 2.34
N GLN A 48 28.41 -5.26 3.00
CA GLN A 48 27.78 -6.54 2.70
C GLN A 48 26.28 -6.50 3.01
N ILE A 49 25.49 -7.05 2.10
CA ILE A 49 24.05 -7.20 2.21
C ILE A 49 23.74 -8.69 2.36
N PHE A 50 22.98 -9.01 3.40
CA PHE A 50 22.55 -10.38 3.70
C PHE A 50 21.05 -10.48 3.55
N ALA A 51 20.59 -11.63 3.05
CA ALA A 51 19.19 -12.00 3.19
C ALA A 51 18.87 -12.24 4.67
N PRO A 52 17.64 -11.94 5.13
CA PRO A 52 17.18 -12.31 6.46
C PRO A 52 17.44 -13.80 6.72
N LYS A 53 17.75 -14.15 7.97
CA LYS A 53 17.88 -15.55 8.38
C LYS A 53 16.49 -16.17 8.49
N GLY A 54 16.43 -17.50 8.50
CA GLY A 54 15.19 -18.22 8.78
C GLY A 54 14.90 -19.35 7.80
N GLU A 55 13.90 -20.14 8.17
CA GLU A 55 13.33 -21.20 7.35
C GLU A 55 12.71 -20.61 6.09
N TRP A 56 13.10 -21.14 4.92
CA TRP A 56 12.65 -20.66 3.62
C TRP A 56 12.18 -21.78 2.68
N ARG A 57 12.44 -23.03 3.04
CA ARG A 57 12.11 -24.20 2.22
C ARG A 57 10.68 -24.62 2.48
N ILE A 58 9.81 -24.31 1.52
CA ILE A 58 8.42 -24.79 1.51
C ILE A 58 8.42 -26.13 0.77
N ASN A 59 8.33 -27.25 1.50
CA ASN A 59 8.26 -28.58 0.92
C ASN A 59 6.81 -28.90 0.54
N ILE A 60 6.39 -28.46 -0.64
CA ILE A 60 4.98 -28.55 -1.08
C ILE A 60 4.50 -30.02 -1.16
N GLU A 61 5.39 -30.96 -1.46
CA GLU A 61 5.08 -32.39 -1.58
C GLU A 61 4.91 -33.08 -0.21
N ASP A 62 5.40 -32.47 0.88
CA ASP A 62 5.22 -33.03 2.22
C ASP A 62 3.83 -32.65 2.75
N ASP A 63 3.23 -33.56 3.51
CA ASP A 63 1.98 -33.28 4.22
C ASP A 63 2.18 -32.13 5.23
N PRO A 64 1.21 -31.21 5.36
CA PRO A 64 1.23 -30.19 6.41
C PRO A 64 1.30 -30.82 7.80
N ILE A 65 2.00 -30.16 8.73
CA ILE A 65 2.22 -30.69 10.08
C ILE A 65 1.17 -30.09 11.02
N PRO A 66 0.29 -30.89 11.64
CA PRO A 66 -0.70 -30.38 12.58
C PRO A 66 -0.06 -29.65 13.78
N LEU A 67 -0.79 -28.66 14.30
CA LEU A 67 -0.40 -27.97 15.54
C LEU A 67 -0.63 -28.86 16.77
N ASP A 68 0.22 -28.70 17.78
CA ASP A 68 -0.04 -29.24 19.12
C ASP A 68 -1.32 -28.56 19.66
N ARG A 69 -2.32 -29.35 20.07
CA ARG A 69 -3.68 -28.85 20.40
C ARG A 69 -4.35 -28.06 19.26
N GLY A 70 -4.02 -28.37 18.01
CA GLY A 70 -4.56 -27.67 16.84
C GLY A 70 -6.09 -27.59 16.77
N THR A 71 -6.80 -28.60 17.28
CA THR A 71 -8.28 -28.59 17.35
C THR A 71 -8.82 -27.46 18.22
N GLU A 72 -8.14 -27.12 19.32
CA GLU A 72 -8.56 -26.02 20.21
C GLU A 72 -8.37 -24.67 19.50
N ILE A 73 -7.23 -24.48 18.83
CA ILE A 73 -6.90 -23.26 18.07
C ILE A 73 -7.88 -23.07 16.91
N ILE A 74 -8.15 -24.11 16.12
CA ILE A 74 -9.12 -24.06 15.02
C ILE A 74 -10.49 -23.65 15.54
N LYS A 75 -10.95 -24.27 16.64
CA LYS A 75 -12.27 -23.99 17.21
C LYS A 75 -12.38 -22.52 17.65
N GLN A 76 -11.31 -21.95 18.20
CA GLN A 76 -11.27 -20.54 18.56
C GLN A 76 -11.33 -19.64 17.32
N ILE A 77 -10.52 -19.91 16.30
CA ILE A 77 -10.52 -19.15 15.04
C ILE A 77 -11.90 -19.22 14.37
N GLU A 78 -12.51 -20.40 14.34
CA GLU A 78 -13.86 -20.62 13.79
C GLU A 78 -14.91 -19.82 14.56
N GLN A 79 -14.87 -19.83 15.90
CA GLN A 79 -15.79 -19.03 16.72
C GLN A 79 -15.65 -17.52 16.46
N GLU A 80 -14.43 -17.04 16.25
CA GLU A 80 -14.16 -15.63 15.98
C GLU A 80 -14.56 -15.21 14.56
N ILE A 81 -14.36 -16.10 13.59
CA ILE A 81 -14.90 -15.96 12.24
C ILE A 81 -16.42 -15.89 12.31
N ASP A 82 -17.09 -16.83 12.98
CA ASP A 82 -18.55 -16.85 13.10
C ASP A 82 -19.10 -15.58 13.79
N ALA A 83 -18.38 -15.09 14.81
CA ALA A 83 -18.70 -13.86 15.55
C ALA A 83 -18.27 -12.56 14.85
N ALA A 84 -17.76 -12.61 13.61
CA ALA A 84 -17.25 -11.45 12.86
C ALA A 84 -16.18 -10.64 13.61
N SER A 85 -15.36 -11.30 14.42
CA SER A 85 -14.25 -10.72 15.20
C SER A 85 -12.89 -11.09 14.58
N ILE A 86 -12.70 -10.77 13.30
CA ILE A 86 -11.58 -11.28 12.50
C ILE A 86 -10.23 -10.78 13.00
N GLU A 87 -10.18 -9.56 13.55
CA GLU A 87 -8.98 -9.00 14.15
C GLU A 87 -8.54 -9.81 15.37
N LYS A 88 -9.48 -10.35 16.17
CA LYS A 88 -9.15 -11.23 17.30
C LYS A 88 -8.56 -12.56 16.82
N ALA A 89 -9.15 -13.15 15.77
CA ALA A 89 -8.60 -14.34 15.12
C ALA A 89 -7.19 -14.09 14.59
N PHE A 90 -6.97 -12.93 13.97
CA PHE A 90 -5.64 -12.51 13.54
C PHE A 90 -4.67 -12.42 14.72
N PHE A 91 -5.03 -11.75 15.82
CA PHE A 91 -4.17 -11.64 17.01
C PHE A 91 -3.82 -13.01 17.60
N HIS A 92 -4.80 -13.91 17.75
CA HIS A 92 -4.55 -15.26 18.23
C HIS A 92 -3.58 -16.05 17.33
N VAL A 93 -3.71 -15.91 16.01
CA VAL A 93 -2.78 -16.57 15.07
C VAL A 93 -1.37 -16.01 15.24
N ILE A 94 -1.19 -14.68 15.22
CA ILE A 94 0.15 -14.08 15.28
C ILE A 94 0.84 -14.22 16.64
N GLU A 95 0.08 -14.36 17.73
CA GLU A 95 0.65 -14.66 19.06
C GLU A 95 1.28 -16.06 19.12
N ALA A 96 0.69 -17.05 18.43
CA ALA A 96 1.19 -18.42 18.40
C ALA A 96 2.24 -18.66 17.28
N LEU A 97 2.21 -17.86 16.22
CA LEU A 97 3.00 -18.03 15.00
C LEU A 97 4.53 -18.14 15.23
N PRO A 98 5.18 -17.39 16.13
CA PRO A 98 6.61 -17.52 16.37
C PRO A 98 7.08 -18.91 16.83
N LEU A 99 6.16 -19.72 17.37
CA LEU A 99 6.42 -21.09 17.81
C LEU A 99 6.29 -22.13 16.67
N TRP A 100 5.91 -21.71 15.47
CA TRP A 100 5.63 -22.58 14.34
C TRP A 100 6.81 -22.66 13.36
N ASN A 101 6.69 -23.61 12.43
CA ASN A 101 7.54 -23.76 11.25
C ASN A 101 6.64 -23.70 10.00
N LEU A 102 7.23 -23.70 8.80
CA LEU A 102 6.44 -23.57 7.56
C LEU A 102 5.45 -24.73 7.35
N GLY A 103 5.75 -25.93 7.86
CA GLY A 103 4.81 -27.07 7.80
C GLY A 103 3.56 -26.86 8.66
N ARG A 104 3.73 -26.28 9.84
CA ARG A 104 2.64 -25.89 10.76
C ARG A 104 1.83 -24.71 10.23
N LEU A 105 2.51 -23.73 9.64
CA LEU A 105 1.86 -22.60 8.98
C LEU A 105 0.97 -23.07 7.82
N ARG A 106 1.48 -23.97 6.97
CA ARG A 106 0.68 -24.57 5.89
C ARG A 106 -0.57 -25.24 6.43
N TRP A 107 -0.44 -26.03 7.50
CA TRP A 107 -1.57 -26.72 8.09
C TRP A 107 -2.65 -25.74 8.54
N ILE A 108 -2.30 -24.68 9.29
CA ILE A 108 -3.32 -23.73 9.77
C ILE A 108 -3.95 -22.93 8.62
N THR A 109 -3.18 -22.55 7.59
CA THR A 109 -3.74 -21.85 6.43
C THR A 109 -4.68 -22.76 5.62
N ASP A 110 -4.36 -24.05 5.51
CA ASP A 110 -5.23 -25.03 4.85
C ASP A 110 -6.54 -25.23 5.64
N GLN A 111 -6.51 -25.15 6.97
CA GLN A 111 -7.71 -25.19 7.81
C GLN A 111 -8.57 -23.93 7.62
N ILE A 112 -7.95 -22.75 7.50
CA ILE A 112 -8.66 -21.50 7.19
C ILE A 112 -9.29 -21.59 5.79
N GLN A 113 -8.59 -22.17 4.81
CA GLN A 113 -9.15 -22.42 3.47
C GLN A 113 -10.38 -23.33 3.54
N GLN A 114 -10.35 -24.41 4.33
CA GLN A 114 -11.51 -25.30 4.51
C GLN A 114 -12.71 -24.58 5.14
N MET A 115 -12.48 -23.60 6.01
CA MET A 115 -13.58 -22.77 6.53
C MET A 115 -14.25 -21.95 5.43
N ALA A 116 -13.47 -21.44 4.46
CA ALA A 116 -13.98 -20.67 3.32
C ALA A 116 -14.91 -21.47 2.41
N GLU A 117 -14.87 -22.81 2.45
CA GLU A 117 -15.71 -23.69 1.62
C GLU A 117 -17.13 -23.86 2.16
N LYS A 118 -17.43 -23.39 3.38
CA LYS A 118 -18.74 -23.58 4.03
C LYS A 118 -19.85 -22.78 3.36
N ASP A 119 -19.64 -21.48 3.20
CA ASP A 119 -20.57 -20.51 2.62
C ASP A 119 -19.84 -19.20 2.26
N ASP A 120 -20.50 -18.31 1.52
CA ASP A 120 -19.91 -17.03 1.08
C ASP A 120 -19.52 -16.10 2.24
N THR A 121 -20.21 -16.18 3.38
CA THR A 121 -19.90 -15.34 4.55
C THR A 121 -18.59 -15.80 5.17
N ASN A 122 -18.42 -17.11 5.34
CA ASN A 122 -17.17 -17.71 5.79
C ASN A 122 -16.05 -17.47 4.77
N LEU A 123 -16.33 -17.52 3.47
CA LEU A 123 -15.37 -17.19 2.42
C LEU A 123 -14.83 -15.77 2.59
N GLU A 124 -15.70 -14.74 2.66
CA GLU A 124 -15.25 -13.36 2.83
C GLU A 124 -14.43 -13.16 4.11
N ARG A 125 -14.82 -13.82 5.21
CA ARG A 125 -14.16 -13.70 6.51
C ARG A 125 -12.81 -14.43 6.58
N ALA A 126 -12.73 -15.64 6.03
CA ALA A 126 -11.49 -16.41 5.93
C ALA A 126 -10.50 -15.71 4.99
N LEU A 127 -10.98 -15.18 3.86
CA LEU A 127 -10.19 -14.32 2.98
C LEU A 127 -9.67 -13.10 3.74
N TYR A 128 -10.51 -12.41 4.51
CA TYR A 128 -10.08 -11.24 5.27
C TYR A 128 -9.00 -11.56 6.31
N LEU A 129 -9.12 -12.69 7.03
CA LEU A 129 -8.08 -13.15 7.95
C LEU A 129 -6.73 -13.38 7.26
N LEU A 130 -6.74 -14.06 6.10
CA LEU A 130 -5.52 -14.25 5.31
C LEU A 130 -4.97 -12.94 4.76
N THR A 131 -5.84 -12.00 4.39
CA THR A 131 -5.44 -10.66 3.96
C THR A 131 -4.75 -9.89 5.09
N LEU A 132 -5.26 -9.94 6.32
CA LEU A 132 -4.57 -9.36 7.48
C LEU A 132 -3.18 -10.01 7.70
N LEU A 133 -3.07 -11.33 7.56
CA LEU A 133 -1.78 -12.03 7.63
C LEU A 133 -0.83 -11.63 6.49
N ASN A 134 -1.35 -11.29 5.31
CA ASN A 134 -0.53 -10.79 4.20
C ASN A 134 -0.04 -9.36 4.44
N ASP A 135 -0.94 -8.49 4.90
CA ASP A 135 -0.74 -7.04 4.93
C ASP A 135 0.03 -6.57 6.16
N ARG A 136 -0.32 -7.10 7.34
CA ARG A 136 0.22 -6.64 8.62
C ARG A 136 1.66 -7.10 8.86
N ARG A 137 2.38 -6.35 9.69
CA ARG A 137 3.73 -6.68 10.15
C ARG A 137 3.64 -7.29 11.55
N TYR A 138 4.34 -8.40 11.75
CA TYR A 138 4.33 -9.21 12.96
C TYR A 138 5.54 -10.16 12.95
N ASP A 139 5.86 -10.73 14.12
CA ASP A 139 6.98 -11.64 14.32
C ASP A 139 6.71 -13.00 13.65
N CYS A 140 7.57 -13.39 12.71
CA CYS A 140 7.49 -14.68 12.01
C CYS A 140 8.27 -15.81 12.72
N GLY A 141 8.87 -15.53 13.87
CA GLY A 141 9.74 -16.44 14.62
C GLY A 141 10.92 -16.90 13.78
N LYS A 142 11.06 -18.22 13.62
CA LYS A 142 12.17 -18.81 12.85
C LYS A 142 11.92 -18.85 11.34
N MET A 143 10.73 -18.48 10.87
CA MET A 143 10.37 -18.49 9.47
C MET A 143 10.73 -17.17 8.80
N LYS A 144 11.23 -17.22 7.57
CA LYS A 144 11.37 -16.00 6.77
C LYS A 144 9.99 -15.44 6.44
N ARG A 145 9.79 -14.12 6.63
CA ARG A 145 8.55 -13.45 6.25
C ARG A 145 8.16 -13.68 4.78
N SER A 146 9.10 -13.64 3.84
CA SER A 146 8.82 -13.94 2.43
C SER A 146 8.20 -15.32 2.22
N SER A 147 8.60 -16.31 3.00
CA SER A 147 8.09 -17.68 2.94
C SER A 147 6.72 -17.81 3.60
N VAL A 148 6.50 -17.11 4.73
CA VAL A 148 5.18 -16.95 5.35
C VAL A 148 4.20 -16.33 4.35
N LEU A 149 4.57 -15.21 3.74
CA LEU A 149 3.76 -14.52 2.73
C LEU A 149 3.49 -15.41 1.51
N GLN A 150 4.46 -16.21 1.06
CA GLN A 150 4.22 -17.13 -0.04
C GLN A 150 3.13 -18.16 0.31
N VAL A 151 3.16 -18.75 1.52
CA VAL A 151 2.13 -19.71 1.98
C VAL A 151 0.76 -19.03 2.09
N VAL A 152 0.69 -17.86 2.71
CA VAL A 152 -0.56 -17.09 2.87
C VAL A 152 -1.14 -16.68 1.52
N ARG A 153 -0.32 -16.11 0.61
CA ARG A 153 -0.76 -15.68 -0.73
C ARG A 153 -1.23 -16.86 -1.58
N THR A 154 -0.59 -18.03 -1.43
CA THR A 154 -1.05 -19.25 -2.13
C THR A 154 -2.44 -19.66 -1.67
N ASN A 155 -2.73 -19.56 -0.37
CA ASN A 155 -4.06 -19.86 0.18
C ASN A 155 -5.10 -18.82 -0.24
N ILE A 156 -4.74 -17.52 -0.30
CA ILE A 156 -5.60 -16.48 -0.88
C ILE A 156 -5.96 -16.83 -2.33
N ASP A 157 -4.96 -17.14 -3.16
CA ASP A 157 -5.17 -17.51 -4.56
C ASP A 157 -6.07 -18.76 -4.68
N ASN A 158 -5.89 -19.77 -3.82
CA ASN A 158 -6.72 -20.99 -3.81
C ASN A 158 -8.19 -20.69 -3.47
N ILE A 159 -8.45 -19.85 -2.45
CA ILE A 159 -9.82 -19.44 -2.09
C ILE A 159 -10.45 -18.67 -3.25
N LEU A 160 -9.70 -17.76 -3.88
CA LEU A 160 -10.22 -17.00 -5.01
C LEU A 160 -10.45 -17.89 -6.24
N ASP A 161 -9.57 -18.86 -6.50
CA ASP A 161 -9.72 -19.83 -7.60
C ASP A 161 -10.95 -20.75 -7.40
N SER A 162 -11.35 -21.02 -6.15
CA SER A 162 -12.53 -21.85 -5.83
C SER A 162 -13.86 -21.11 -6.01
N VAL A 163 -13.85 -19.78 -6.13
CA VAL A 163 -15.06 -18.99 -6.42
C VAL A 163 -15.67 -19.45 -7.74
N SER A 164 -16.98 -19.70 -7.70
CA SER A 164 -17.75 -20.18 -8.85
C SER A 164 -17.62 -19.25 -10.07
N PRO A 165 -17.34 -19.79 -11.27
CA PRO A 165 -17.32 -19.01 -12.50
C PRO A 165 -18.64 -18.28 -12.74
N ILE A 166 -18.59 -17.11 -13.37
CA ILE A 166 -19.75 -16.25 -13.65
C ILE A 166 -20.84 -16.94 -14.50
N ASP A 167 -20.47 -17.95 -15.28
CA ASP A 167 -21.34 -18.71 -16.18
C ASP A 167 -21.71 -20.11 -15.65
N SER A 168 -21.37 -20.45 -14.41
CA SER A 168 -21.64 -21.79 -13.84
C SER A 168 -23.10 -22.03 -13.47
N GLY A 169 -23.91 -20.97 -13.35
CA GLY A 169 -25.30 -21.03 -12.88
C GLY A 169 -25.47 -21.37 -11.39
N GLN A 170 -24.37 -21.57 -10.66
CA GLN A 170 -24.41 -21.77 -9.21
C GLN A 170 -24.78 -20.47 -8.50
N PRO A 171 -25.55 -20.49 -7.40
CA PRO A 171 -25.76 -19.30 -6.58
C PRO A 171 -24.47 -18.85 -5.90
N GLY A 172 -24.44 -17.61 -5.39
CA GLY A 172 -23.36 -17.11 -4.53
C GLY A 172 -23.09 -15.62 -4.71
N ILE A 173 -22.64 -14.97 -3.64
CA ILE A 173 -22.36 -13.52 -3.57
C ILE A 173 -21.18 -13.13 -4.48
N LEU A 174 -20.19 -14.02 -4.59
CA LEU A 174 -19.00 -13.82 -5.40
C LEU A 174 -19.11 -14.60 -6.72
N LYS A 175 -18.71 -13.97 -7.82
CA LYS A 175 -18.54 -14.62 -9.13
C LYS A 175 -17.19 -14.38 -9.71
N ARG A 176 -16.57 -15.44 -10.24
CA ARG A 176 -15.25 -15.37 -10.84
C ARG A 176 -15.31 -15.26 -12.36
N ILE A 177 -14.47 -14.40 -12.91
CA ILE A 177 -14.22 -14.30 -14.35
C ILE A 177 -12.72 -14.39 -14.61
N ALA A 178 -12.35 -15.14 -15.65
CA ALA A 178 -10.98 -15.35 -16.07
C ALA A 178 -10.85 -15.05 -17.58
N TRP A 179 -9.64 -15.14 -18.11
CA TRP A 179 -9.39 -14.87 -19.53
C TRP A 179 -10.30 -15.72 -20.44
N GLU A 180 -10.44 -17.01 -20.14
CA GLU A 180 -11.21 -17.97 -20.91
C GLU A 180 -12.72 -17.66 -20.90
N THR A 181 -13.23 -17.15 -19.77
CA THR A 181 -14.65 -16.84 -19.57
C THR A 181 -14.99 -15.37 -19.80
N ARG A 182 -14.03 -14.52 -20.19
CA ARG A 182 -14.21 -13.05 -20.33
C ARG A 182 -15.38 -12.62 -21.23
N GLN A 183 -15.72 -13.43 -22.24
CA GLN A 183 -16.82 -13.17 -23.17
C GLN A 183 -18.21 -13.43 -22.54
N LYS A 184 -18.26 -14.02 -21.34
CA LYS A 184 -19.47 -14.30 -20.57
C LYS A 184 -19.81 -13.20 -19.57
N LEU A 185 -19.09 -12.08 -19.58
CA LEU A 185 -19.36 -10.95 -18.70
C LEU A 185 -20.81 -10.48 -18.85
N ARG A 186 -21.48 -10.26 -17.71
CA ARG A 186 -22.87 -9.82 -17.60
C ARG A 186 -23.07 -8.91 -16.38
N SER A 187 -24.24 -8.30 -16.27
CA SER A 187 -24.71 -7.66 -15.03
C SER A 187 -24.81 -8.65 -13.87
N PRO A 188 -24.68 -8.19 -12.61
CA PRO A 188 -24.87 -9.06 -11.45
C PRO A 188 -26.32 -9.55 -11.37
N ASP A 189 -26.49 -10.84 -11.06
CA ASP A 189 -27.80 -11.42 -10.78
C ASP A 189 -28.23 -11.12 -9.32
N ILE A 190 -29.48 -11.43 -8.97
CA ILE A 190 -29.98 -11.24 -7.61
C ILE A 190 -29.14 -12.07 -6.62
N GLY A 191 -28.58 -11.40 -5.62
CA GLY A 191 -27.73 -12.02 -4.60
C GLY A 191 -26.23 -11.94 -4.91
N GLU A 192 -25.84 -11.52 -6.12
CA GLU A 192 -24.44 -11.32 -6.47
C GLU A 192 -23.99 -9.89 -6.18
N ALA A 193 -22.78 -9.73 -5.62
CA ALA A 193 -22.26 -8.42 -5.23
C ALA A 193 -20.80 -8.19 -5.63
N VAL A 194 -19.98 -9.26 -5.69
CA VAL A 194 -18.53 -9.15 -5.92
C VAL A 194 -18.11 -9.87 -7.19
N LEU A 195 -17.44 -9.15 -8.09
CA LEU A 195 -16.80 -9.74 -9.26
C LEU A 195 -15.31 -10.00 -8.97
N VAL A 196 -14.92 -11.27 -8.97
CA VAL A 196 -13.55 -11.73 -8.79
C VAL A 196 -12.90 -11.90 -10.16
N ILE A 197 -11.87 -11.13 -10.47
CA ILE A 197 -11.17 -11.13 -11.77
C ILE A 197 -9.82 -11.83 -11.58
N GLN A 198 -9.72 -13.05 -12.12
CA GLN A 198 -8.45 -13.76 -12.23
C GLN A 198 -7.70 -13.14 -13.42
N SER A 199 -6.58 -12.47 -13.14
CA SER A 199 -5.93 -11.58 -14.11
C SER A 199 -4.70 -12.20 -14.78
N ARG A 200 -4.32 -13.42 -14.38
CA ARG A 200 -3.05 -14.07 -14.69
C ARG A 200 -2.74 -14.14 -16.19
N ASP A 201 -3.77 -14.37 -16.98
CA ASP A 201 -3.69 -14.63 -18.42
C ASP A 201 -4.26 -13.47 -19.26
N PHE A 202 -4.66 -12.37 -18.61
CA PHE A 202 -5.00 -11.12 -19.30
C PHE A 202 -3.73 -10.38 -19.75
N PRO A 203 -3.76 -9.73 -20.93
CA PRO A 203 -2.65 -8.89 -21.38
C PRO A 203 -2.47 -7.70 -20.42
N PRO A 204 -1.23 -7.19 -20.26
CA PRO A 204 -0.94 -6.13 -19.30
C PRO A 204 -1.62 -4.79 -19.64
N GLU A 205 -1.96 -4.59 -20.91
CA GLU A 205 -2.59 -3.38 -21.44
C GLU A 205 -3.37 -3.69 -22.72
N GLY A 206 -4.07 -2.69 -23.25
CA GLY A 206 -4.85 -2.79 -24.48
C GLY A 206 -6.34 -3.04 -24.25
N VAL A 207 -7.07 -3.24 -25.34
CA VAL A 207 -8.54 -3.32 -25.33
C VAL A 207 -9.09 -4.54 -24.59
N ASP A 208 -8.28 -5.59 -24.50
CA ASP A 208 -8.62 -6.88 -23.90
C ASP A 208 -8.03 -7.07 -22.49
N CYS A 209 -7.39 -6.05 -21.89
CA CYS A 209 -6.86 -6.20 -20.53
C CYS A 209 -7.98 -6.29 -19.47
N ASP A 210 -7.63 -6.84 -18.32
CA ASP A 210 -8.47 -7.01 -17.14
C ASP A 210 -9.03 -5.67 -16.62
N ALA A 211 -8.24 -4.59 -16.64
CA ALA A 211 -8.72 -3.26 -16.27
C ALA A 211 -9.88 -2.78 -17.16
N ARG A 212 -9.83 -3.04 -18.48
CA ARG A 212 -10.94 -2.72 -19.40
C ARG A 212 -12.15 -3.61 -19.16
N LEU A 213 -11.94 -4.86 -18.77
CA LEU A 213 -13.02 -5.76 -18.36
C LEU A 213 -13.71 -5.25 -17.09
N ALA A 214 -12.96 -4.80 -16.09
CA ALA A 214 -13.50 -4.20 -14.86
C ALA A 214 -14.34 -2.96 -15.15
N VAL A 215 -13.92 -2.09 -16.08
CA VAL A 215 -14.72 -0.93 -16.51
C VAL A 215 -16.04 -1.36 -17.14
N LYS A 216 -16.04 -2.37 -18.03
CA LYS A 216 -17.27 -2.91 -18.63
C LYS A 216 -18.20 -3.49 -17.56
N ALA A 217 -17.64 -4.22 -16.60
CA ALA A 217 -18.39 -4.79 -15.48
C ALA A 217 -19.02 -3.70 -14.61
N TYR A 218 -18.27 -2.63 -14.31
CA TYR A 218 -18.78 -1.48 -13.59
C TYR A 218 -19.98 -0.82 -14.31
N GLN A 219 -19.87 -0.65 -15.63
CA GLN A 219 -20.97 -0.14 -16.47
C GLN A 219 -22.19 -1.05 -16.46
N MET A 220 -22.01 -2.36 -16.23
CA MET A 220 -23.09 -3.34 -16.08
C MET A 220 -23.68 -3.41 -14.67
N GLY A 221 -23.14 -2.66 -13.71
CA GLY A 221 -23.70 -2.52 -12.36
C GLY A 221 -22.85 -3.12 -11.23
N TRP A 222 -21.75 -3.82 -11.53
CA TRP A 222 -20.84 -4.32 -10.48
C TRP A 222 -20.18 -3.15 -9.73
N LYS A 223 -20.08 -3.27 -8.40
CA LYS A 223 -19.49 -2.22 -7.53
C LYS A 223 -18.36 -2.70 -6.64
N ARG A 224 -18.26 -4.00 -6.36
CA ARG A 224 -17.15 -4.59 -5.60
C ARG A 224 -16.34 -5.51 -6.51
N PHE A 225 -15.03 -5.33 -6.52
CA PHE A 225 -14.11 -6.10 -7.35
C PHE A 225 -12.98 -6.66 -6.50
N ILE A 226 -12.60 -7.91 -6.77
CA ILE A 226 -11.36 -8.50 -6.28
C ILE A 226 -10.54 -8.87 -7.50
N ILE A 227 -9.31 -8.35 -7.62
CA ILE A 227 -8.44 -8.57 -8.77
C ILE A 227 -7.19 -9.27 -8.27
N TYR A 228 -6.89 -10.47 -8.78
CA TYR A 228 -5.78 -11.29 -8.29
C TYR A 228 -5.01 -12.00 -9.40
N GLY A 229 -3.87 -12.61 -9.03
CA GLY A 229 -2.98 -13.30 -9.98
C GLY A 229 -2.19 -12.35 -10.89
N LEU A 230 -2.00 -11.10 -10.46
CA LEU A 230 -1.35 -10.05 -11.23
C LEU A 230 0.15 -10.28 -11.43
N LYS A 231 0.63 -9.95 -12.63
CA LYS A 231 2.01 -10.03 -13.11
C LYS A 231 2.49 -8.71 -13.73
N GLY A 232 1.93 -7.58 -13.28
CA GLY A 232 2.20 -6.26 -13.84
C GLY A 232 1.16 -5.74 -14.83
N GLN A 233 -0.06 -6.28 -14.85
CA GLN A 233 -1.18 -5.67 -15.57
C GLN A 233 -1.42 -4.25 -15.03
N ARG A 234 -1.78 -3.31 -15.91
CA ARG A 234 -1.77 -1.88 -15.65
C ARG A 234 -3.19 -1.31 -15.54
N PHE A 235 -3.29 -0.06 -15.07
CA PHE A 235 -4.50 0.78 -15.16
C PHE A 235 -5.72 0.33 -14.32
N HIS A 236 -5.54 -0.49 -13.28
CA HIS A 236 -6.66 -0.85 -12.40
C HIS A 236 -7.36 0.38 -11.81
N GLY A 237 -8.69 0.41 -11.90
CA GLY A 237 -9.53 1.54 -11.49
C GLY A 237 -9.67 2.67 -12.52
N CYS A 238 -8.84 2.71 -13.56
CA CYS A 238 -8.91 3.75 -14.58
C CYS A 238 -10.13 3.57 -15.49
N GLY A 239 -10.82 4.67 -15.81
CA GLY A 239 -11.86 4.69 -16.85
C GLY A 239 -13.28 4.36 -16.39
N CYS A 240 -13.53 4.23 -15.09
CA CYS A 240 -14.89 4.11 -14.53
C CYS A 240 -15.69 5.43 -14.61
N GLY A 241 -15.06 6.55 -14.98
CA GLY A 241 -15.72 7.85 -15.09
C GLY A 241 -15.80 8.61 -13.76
N PRO A 242 -16.54 9.73 -13.74
CA PRO A 242 -16.69 10.57 -12.54
C PRO A 242 -17.66 9.95 -11.52
N ASN A 243 -17.59 10.45 -10.27
CA ASN A 243 -18.52 10.14 -9.18
C ASN A 243 -18.71 8.63 -8.90
N THR A 244 -17.61 7.92 -8.69
CA THR A 244 -17.56 6.47 -8.47
C THR A 244 -17.58 6.07 -6.98
N HIS A 245 -18.07 6.95 -6.10
CA HIS A 245 -18.24 6.63 -4.67
C HIS A 245 -19.09 5.36 -4.47
N GLY A 246 -18.71 4.54 -3.50
CA GLY A 246 -19.33 3.24 -3.24
C GLY A 246 -18.82 2.10 -4.13
N VAL A 247 -17.87 2.36 -5.04
CA VAL A 247 -17.11 1.32 -5.75
C VAL A 247 -15.86 0.99 -4.97
N ARG A 248 -15.56 -0.31 -4.81
CA ARG A 248 -14.35 -0.81 -4.14
C ARG A 248 -13.63 -1.84 -5.01
N ILE A 249 -12.30 -1.73 -5.06
CA ILE A 249 -11.41 -2.67 -5.75
C ILE A 249 -10.33 -3.14 -4.77
N ASP A 250 -10.29 -4.43 -4.47
CA ASP A 250 -9.21 -5.07 -3.71
C ASP A 250 -8.25 -5.75 -4.69
N VAL A 251 -6.96 -5.45 -4.59
CA VAL A 251 -5.92 -5.84 -5.54
C VAL A 251 -4.88 -6.73 -4.86
N TYR A 252 -4.83 -7.99 -5.28
CA TYR A 252 -3.90 -9.01 -4.79
C TYR A 252 -2.84 -9.34 -5.84
N GLY A 253 -1.57 -9.34 -5.44
CA GLY A 253 -0.43 -9.56 -6.34
C GLY A 253 0.25 -8.26 -6.74
N THR A 254 0.98 -8.27 -7.86
CA THR A 254 1.80 -7.12 -8.28
C THR A 254 1.08 -6.34 -9.38
N SER A 255 0.39 -5.27 -9.01
CA SER A 255 -0.20 -4.33 -9.99
C SER A 255 0.89 -3.58 -10.75
N GLY A 256 0.67 -3.38 -12.05
CA GLY A 256 1.51 -2.54 -12.90
C GLY A 256 1.23 -1.05 -12.72
N ASP A 257 1.89 -0.26 -13.57
CA ASP A 257 1.80 1.20 -13.55
C ASP A 257 0.36 1.74 -13.72
N TYR A 258 0.18 3.00 -13.32
CA TYR A 258 -1.04 3.80 -13.50
C TYR A 258 -2.27 3.34 -12.72
N LEU A 259 -2.16 2.39 -11.78
CA LEU A 259 -3.27 2.05 -10.90
C LEU A 259 -3.87 3.32 -10.25
N ALA A 260 -5.20 3.39 -10.20
CA ALA A 260 -5.97 4.54 -9.69
C ALA A 260 -5.76 5.87 -10.45
N SER A 261 -5.22 5.87 -11.67
CA SER A 261 -5.08 7.13 -12.42
C SER A 261 -6.44 7.68 -12.90
N GLY A 262 -6.65 8.97 -12.66
CA GLY A 262 -7.86 9.69 -13.07
C GLY A 262 -9.13 9.28 -12.35
N ILE A 263 -9.05 8.59 -11.21
CA ILE A 263 -10.23 8.19 -10.45
C ILE A 263 -10.90 9.39 -9.76
N ASP A 264 -12.20 9.25 -9.53
CA ASP A 264 -13.05 10.26 -8.90
C ASP A 264 -14.13 9.58 -8.04
N GLY A 265 -13.72 9.07 -6.87
CA GLY A 265 -14.62 8.62 -5.81
C GLY A 265 -14.42 7.19 -5.31
N LEU A 266 -14.01 6.26 -6.17
CA LEU A 266 -13.81 4.86 -5.80
C LEU A 266 -12.69 4.65 -4.75
N GLU A 267 -12.75 3.51 -4.08
CA GLU A 267 -11.73 3.03 -3.15
C GLU A 267 -10.93 1.89 -3.79
N ILE A 268 -9.60 1.93 -3.68
CA ILE A 268 -8.71 0.81 -4.02
C ILE A 268 -7.85 0.43 -2.81
N GLN A 269 -7.76 -0.86 -2.52
CA GLN A 269 -6.77 -1.41 -1.58
C GLN A 269 -5.80 -2.31 -2.34
N VAL A 270 -4.50 -2.06 -2.18
CA VAL A 270 -3.42 -2.84 -2.78
C VAL A 270 -2.74 -3.64 -1.68
N HIS A 271 -2.96 -4.95 -1.69
CA HIS A 271 -2.45 -5.91 -0.70
C HIS A 271 -1.00 -6.35 -1.01
N ASN A 272 -0.19 -5.38 -1.47
CA ASN A 272 1.21 -5.54 -1.86
C ASN A 272 1.85 -4.16 -2.14
N ASN A 273 3.03 -4.14 -2.74
CA ASN A 273 3.63 -2.93 -3.32
C ASN A 273 2.89 -2.49 -4.60
N GLY A 274 2.83 -1.18 -4.84
CA GLY A 274 2.46 -0.59 -6.13
C GLY A 274 3.69 -0.22 -6.97
N GLN A 275 3.56 -0.28 -8.29
CA GLN A 275 4.61 0.15 -9.23
C GLN A 275 4.63 1.68 -9.42
N ASP A 276 4.98 2.16 -10.60
CA ASP A 276 5.14 3.59 -10.86
C ASP A 276 3.80 4.24 -11.21
N GLN A 277 3.73 5.55 -11.05
CA GLN A 277 2.66 6.39 -11.60
C GLN A 277 1.27 6.07 -11.05
N LEU A 278 1.17 5.51 -9.84
CA LEU A 278 -0.11 5.36 -9.15
C LEU A 278 -0.79 6.72 -8.97
N CYS A 279 -2.11 6.76 -9.12
CA CYS A 279 -2.94 7.94 -8.85
C CYS A 279 -2.60 9.19 -9.66
N GLN A 280 -2.07 9.06 -10.89
CA GLN A 280 -1.91 10.26 -11.72
C GLN A 280 -3.25 10.95 -11.88
N ILE A 281 -3.26 12.28 -11.77
CA ILE A 281 -4.43 13.15 -11.97
C ILE A 281 -5.68 12.71 -11.18
N MET A 282 -5.50 11.93 -10.10
CA MET A 282 -6.58 11.48 -9.21
C MET A 282 -7.35 12.71 -8.71
N LYS A 283 -8.67 12.72 -8.87
CA LYS A 283 -9.52 13.84 -8.46
C LYS A 283 -10.01 13.68 -7.02
N ASN A 284 -10.51 12.49 -6.69
CA ASN A 284 -11.07 12.14 -5.41
C ASN A 284 -11.14 10.60 -5.27
N GLY A 285 -11.38 10.11 -4.06
CA GLY A 285 -11.45 8.68 -3.75
C GLY A 285 -10.45 8.30 -2.66
N ARG A 286 -10.24 7.00 -2.48
CA ARG A 286 -9.36 6.48 -1.44
C ARG A 286 -8.41 5.42 -1.99
N LEU A 287 -7.14 5.50 -1.61
CA LEU A 287 -6.14 4.48 -1.93
C LEU A 287 -5.44 4.03 -0.64
N VAL A 288 -5.35 2.71 -0.44
CA VAL A 288 -4.52 2.11 0.62
C VAL A 288 -3.52 1.17 -0.02
N VAL A 289 -2.24 1.29 0.32
CA VAL A 289 -1.17 0.40 -0.16
C VAL A 289 -0.45 -0.20 1.05
N TYR A 290 -0.55 -1.52 1.22
CA TYR A 290 0.10 -2.30 2.28
C TYR A 290 1.57 -2.63 1.96
N GLY A 291 2.24 -1.72 1.26
CA GLY A 291 3.60 -1.86 0.74
C GLY A 291 4.19 -0.52 0.33
N ASP A 292 5.22 -0.58 -0.52
CA ASP A 292 5.87 0.58 -1.13
C ASP A 292 5.11 1.04 -2.39
N VAL A 293 5.33 2.29 -2.81
CA VAL A 293 4.89 2.82 -4.11
C VAL A 293 6.08 3.33 -4.93
N GLY A 294 5.99 3.16 -6.25
CA GLY A 294 7.02 3.54 -7.21
C GLY A 294 7.09 5.04 -7.54
N GLN A 295 7.78 5.34 -8.63
CA GLN A 295 8.13 6.68 -9.08
C GLN A 295 6.88 7.47 -9.49
N THR A 296 6.90 8.78 -9.28
CA THR A 296 5.89 9.69 -9.83
C THR A 296 4.46 9.36 -9.35
N PHE A 297 4.35 8.76 -8.16
CA PHE A 297 3.09 8.57 -7.44
C PHE A 297 2.37 9.92 -7.27
N MET A 298 1.05 9.96 -7.54
CA MET A 298 0.21 11.17 -7.43
C MET A 298 0.62 12.35 -8.33
N TYR A 299 1.25 12.09 -9.48
CA TYR A 299 1.56 13.15 -10.47
C TYR A 299 0.30 13.93 -10.85
N GLY A 300 0.30 15.24 -10.59
CA GLY A 300 -0.86 16.10 -10.90
C GLY A 300 -2.14 15.74 -10.14
N GLY A 301 -2.04 14.97 -9.04
CA GLY A 301 -3.19 14.60 -8.21
C GLY A 301 -3.88 15.84 -7.63
N LYS A 302 -5.22 15.83 -7.59
CA LYS A 302 -6.06 16.97 -7.17
C LYS A 302 -6.69 16.80 -5.78
N GLY A 303 -6.79 15.57 -5.30
CA GLY A 303 -7.52 15.25 -4.07
C GLY A 303 -7.61 13.76 -3.80
N GLY A 304 -8.23 13.43 -2.67
CA GLY A 304 -8.40 12.05 -2.19
C GLY A 304 -7.66 11.81 -0.87
N GLU A 305 -7.93 10.65 -0.29
CA GLU A 305 -7.33 10.17 0.96
C GLU A 305 -6.45 8.95 0.67
N ILE A 306 -5.16 9.04 0.94
CA ILE A 306 -4.19 8.03 0.54
C ILE A 306 -3.27 7.62 1.69
N TYR A 307 -3.10 6.32 1.86
CA TYR A 307 -2.33 5.73 2.96
C TYR A 307 -1.32 4.73 2.40
N ILE A 308 -0.04 4.97 2.65
CA ILE A 308 1.07 4.12 2.21
C ILE A 308 1.79 3.57 3.43
N MET A 309 1.81 2.25 3.59
CA MET A 309 2.47 1.59 4.71
C MET A 309 4.00 1.65 4.60
N GLY A 310 4.54 1.62 3.39
CA GLY A 310 5.97 1.65 3.12
C GLY A 310 6.46 3.02 2.62
N ASN A 311 7.46 2.95 1.76
CA ASN A 311 8.14 4.08 1.14
C ASN A 311 7.47 4.50 -0.17
N ALA A 312 7.65 5.76 -0.53
CA ALA A 312 7.50 6.23 -1.90
C ALA A 312 8.86 6.32 -2.59
N ALA A 313 8.92 6.10 -3.90
CA ALA A 313 10.13 6.30 -4.67
C ALA A 313 10.39 7.81 -4.92
N GLY A 314 10.88 8.17 -6.13
CA GLY A 314 11.17 9.56 -6.50
C GLY A 314 9.95 10.31 -7.05
N ARG A 315 9.93 11.62 -6.84
CA ARG A 315 8.90 12.58 -7.31
C ARG A 315 7.44 12.27 -6.88
N PRO A 316 7.17 11.76 -5.67
CA PRO A 316 5.79 11.62 -5.23
C PRO A 316 5.12 13.00 -5.07
N LEU A 317 3.86 13.11 -5.48
CA LEU A 317 3.03 14.32 -5.48
C LEU A 317 3.58 15.49 -6.31
N ILE A 318 4.44 15.23 -7.29
CA ILE A 318 4.89 16.30 -8.19
C ILE A 318 3.69 16.94 -8.92
N ASN A 319 3.64 18.27 -8.95
CA ASN A 319 2.57 19.07 -9.54
C ASN A 319 1.16 18.81 -8.94
N ALA A 320 1.05 18.15 -7.78
CA ALA A 320 -0.24 17.94 -7.16
C ALA A 320 -0.84 19.28 -6.66
N VAL A 321 -2.15 19.41 -6.78
CA VAL A 321 -2.95 20.63 -6.53
C VAL A 321 -4.15 20.30 -5.65
N GLY A 322 -4.88 21.31 -5.18
CA GLY A 322 -6.18 21.10 -4.54
C GLY A 322 -6.05 20.53 -3.12
N ARG A 323 -6.68 19.38 -2.86
CA ARG A 323 -6.90 18.85 -1.50
C ARG A 323 -6.39 17.40 -1.25
N PRO A 324 -5.22 16.97 -1.75
CA PRO A 324 -4.70 15.65 -1.41
C PRO A 324 -4.43 15.53 0.09
N ARG A 325 -4.80 14.38 0.67
CA ARG A 325 -4.56 14.02 2.07
C ARG A 325 -3.77 12.72 2.07
N VAL A 326 -2.45 12.79 2.23
CA VAL A 326 -1.57 11.64 2.04
C VAL A 326 -0.78 11.32 3.30
N VAL A 327 -0.74 10.06 3.72
CA VAL A 327 0.15 9.56 4.76
C VAL A 327 1.13 8.56 4.15
N ILE A 328 2.43 8.85 4.29
CA ILE A 328 3.53 7.97 3.90
C ILE A 328 4.27 7.58 5.17
N ASN A 329 4.19 6.32 5.57
CA ASN A 329 4.82 5.87 6.81
C ASN A 329 6.34 5.73 6.67
N GLY A 330 6.80 5.26 5.52
CA GLY A 330 8.20 5.18 5.18
C GLY A 330 8.81 6.55 4.87
N THR A 331 9.70 6.55 3.89
CA THR A 331 10.33 7.75 3.36
C THR A 331 9.95 8.01 1.90
N SER A 332 10.49 9.09 1.32
CA SER A 332 10.54 9.32 -0.13
C SER A 332 11.99 9.51 -0.57
N LEU A 333 12.36 8.97 -1.73
CA LEU A 333 13.74 9.05 -2.23
C LEU A 333 14.22 10.49 -2.49
N ASP A 334 13.45 11.26 -3.26
CA ASP A 334 13.71 12.68 -3.54
C ASP A 334 12.49 13.34 -4.20
N TYR A 335 12.46 14.67 -4.22
CA TYR A 335 11.43 15.49 -4.86
C TYR A 335 10.01 15.22 -4.35
N LEU A 336 9.87 14.89 -3.06
CA LEU A 336 8.55 14.79 -2.45
C LEU A 336 7.87 16.16 -2.49
N ALA A 337 6.70 16.20 -3.12
CA ALA A 337 5.87 17.40 -3.29
C ALA A 337 6.61 18.54 -4.02
N GLU A 338 7.36 18.19 -5.07
CA GLU A 338 7.89 19.16 -6.03
C GLU A 338 6.75 19.89 -6.76
N SER A 339 6.82 21.22 -6.83
CA SER A 339 5.78 22.07 -7.44
C SER A 339 4.38 21.79 -6.85
N PHE A 340 4.31 21.56 -5.54
CA PHE A 340 3.05 21.33 -4.85
C PHE A 340 2.27 22.65 -4.71
N MET A 341 1.04 22.63 -5.20
CA MET A 341 0.18 23.81 -5.39
C MET A 341 -1.16 23.59 -4.69
N ALA A 342 -1.11 23.07 -3.47
CA ALA A 342 -2.29 22.56 -2.78
C ALA A 342 -2.94 23.56 -1.81
N GLY A 343 -2.59 24.86 -1.84
CA GLY A 343 -3.19 25.89 -0.97
C GLY A 343 -2.95 25.67 0.54
N ASN A 344 -3.57 26.45 1.42
CA ASN A 344 -3.34 26.30 2.87
C ASN A 344 -4.09 25.08 3.44
N PRO A 345 -3.41 24.09 4.06
CA PRO A 345 -4.06 22.92 4.66
C PRO A 345 -5.18 23.25 5.65
N LEU A 346 -4.98 24.28 6.49
CA LEU A 346 -5.95 24.72 7.49
C LEU A 346 -7.19 25.39 6.87
N ASN A 347 -7.13 25.76 5.58
CA ASN A 347 -8.24 26.32 4.82
C ASN A 347 -8.68 25.36 3.69
N GLY A 348 -8.56 24.04 3.91
CA GLY A 348 -9.03 23.02 2.97
C GLY A 348 -8.07 22.66 1.84
N GLY A 349 -6.84 23.19 1.86
CA GLY A 349 -5.75 22.78 0.99
C GLY A 349 -5.18 21.40 1.33
N GLY A 350 -4.31 20.86 0.49
CA GLY A 350 -3.72 19.52 0.62
C GLY A 350 -2.44 19.47 1.47
N PHE A 351 -2.11 18.28 1.97
CA PHE A 351 -0.90 18.02 2.73
C PHE A 351 -0.38 16.58 2.53
N VAL A 352 0.86 16.37 2.98
CA VAL A 352 1.47 15.05 3.16
C VAL A 352 1.91 14.89 4.61
N VAL A 353 1.69 13.72 5.21
CA VAL A 353 2.35 13.28 6.45
C VAL A 353 3.48 12.33 6.06
N LEU A 354 4.69 12.57 6.54
CA LEU A 354 5.86 11.71 6.31
C LEU A 354 6.41 11.22 7.65
N ASN A 355 6.28 9.93 7.95
CA ASN A 355 6.65 9.39 9.27
C ASN A 355 8.11 8.92 9.38
N GLY A 356 8.75 8.55 8.26
CA GLY A 356 10.17 8.16 8.27
C GLY A 356 10.47 6.91 9.10
N ILE A 357 9.56 5.94 9.13
CA ILE A 357 9.71 4.68 9.86
C ILE A 357 9.91 3.49 8.91
N GLU A 358 10.37 2.37 9.45
CA GLU A 358 10.38 1.09 8.77
C GLU A 358 10.04 -0.03 9.77
N PHE A 359 9.97 -1.26 9.28
CA PHE A 359 9.72 -2.44 10.12
C PHE A 359 10.98 -3.29 10.19
N ASN A 360 11.34 -3.71 11.41
CA ASN A 360 12.44 -4.65 11.59
C ASN A 360 12.04 -6.10 11.22
N GLU A 361 12.95 -7.07 11.38
CA GLU A 361 12.69 -8.47 10.99
C GLU A 361 11.57 -9.12 11.83
N GLU A 362 11.35 -8.67 13.07
CA GLU A 362 10.26 -9.09 13.94
C GLU A 362 8.95 -8.30 13.72
N GLY A 363 8.92 -7.39 12.75
CA GLY A 363 7.74 -6.60 12.41
C GLY A 363 7.44 -5.42 13.34
N ASN A 364 8.39 -5.04 14.22
CA ASN A 364 8.27 -3.85 15.06
C ASN A 364 8.59 -2.58 14.26
N VAL A 365 7.88 -1.49 14.58
CA VAL A 365 8.16 -0.17 14.01
C VAL A 365 9.49 0.37 14.57
N ILE A 366 10.37 0.81 13.68
CA ILE A 366 11.65 1.46 14.02
C ILE A 366 11.85 2.72 13.18
N ASP A 367 12.67 3.65 13.68
CA ASP A 367 13.05 4.85 12.92
C ASP A 367 13.98 4.51 11.76
N GLN A 368 13.72 5.07 10.57
CA GLN A 368 14.73 5.07 9.52
C GLN A 368 15.94 5.92 9.91
N PRO A 369 17.12 5.68 9.29
CA PRO A 369 18.31 6.49 9.53
C PRO A 369 18.09 8.00 9.30
N THR A 370 17.23 8.35 8.36
CA THR A 370 16.73 9.71 8.14
C THR A 370 15.27 9.63 7.68
N PRO A 371 14.38 10.54 8.11
CA PRO A 371 13.00 10.53 7.63
C PRO A 371 12.91 10.93 6.15
N TYR A 372 13.91 11.65 5.62
CA TYR A 372 14.02 11.99 4.21
C TYR A 372 15.49 12.02 3.75
N PRO A 373 15.91 11.09 2.87
CA PRO A 373 17.27 11.02 2.31
C PRO A 373 17.47 11.89 1.05
N GLY A 374 16.43 12.55 0.56
CA GLY A 374 16.51 13.41 -0.63
C GLY A 374 17.19 14.75 -0.37
N SER A 375 17.31 15.56 -1.42
CA SER A 375 17.90 16.91 -1.38
C SER A 375 16.94 18.00 -1.89
N ASN A 376 15.76 17.61 -2.34
CA ASN A 376 14.78 18.50 -2.97
C ASN A 376 13.37 18.32 -2.36
N LEU A 377 13.27 18.33 -1.04
CA LEU A 377 11.99 18.24 -0.36
C LEU A 377 11.18 19.53 -0.61
N PHE A 378 9.90 19.38 -0.97
CA PHE A 378 8.96 20.49 -1.13
C PHE A 378 9.45 21.59 -2.10
N SER A 379 10.26 21.20 -3.09
CA SER A 379 10.92 22.12 -4.00
C SER A 379 9.91 22.82 -4.89
N LEU A 380 10.02 24.15 -5.09
CA LEU A 380 9.12 24.94 -5.94
C LEU A 380 7.63 24.89 -5.54
N ALA A 381 7.31 24.41 -4.34
CA ALA A 381 5.93 24.41 -3.85
C ALA A 381 5.45 25.84 -3.60
N SER A 382 4.20 26.13 -3.97
CA SER A 382 3.52 27.40 -3.72
C SER A 382 2.33 27.27 -2.77
N GLY A 383 1.98 26.04 -2.39
CA GLY A 383 0.94 25.76 -1.41
C GLY A 383 0.97 24.32 -0.92
N GLY A 384 0.28 24.09 0.19
CA GLY A 384 0.24 22.83 0.93
C GLY A 384 1.20 22.82 2.11
N ALA A 385 1.33 21.67 2.75
CA ALA A 385 2.36 21.43 3.77
C ALA A 385 2.79 19.97 3.80
N ILE A 386 3.98 19.73 4.35
CA ILE A 386 4.38 18.40 4.81
C ILE A 386 4.44 18.42 6.35
N TYR A 387 3.75 17.50 6.98
CA TYR A 387 3.87 17.21 8.41
C TYR A 387 4.87 16.08 8.59
N LEU A 388 6.07 16.46 8.99
CA LEU A 388 7.23 15.60 9.01
C LEU A 388 7.50 15.11 10.43
N ARG A 389 7.47 13.80 10.64
CA ARG A 389 8.01 13.18 11.86
C ARG A 389 9.53 13.22 11.78
N ASP A 390 10.14 14.09 12.58
CA ASP A 390 11.59 14.23 12.65
C ASP A 390 12.06 14.60 14.07
N PRO A 391 11.98 13.65 15.00
CA PRO A 391 12.27 13.89 16.42
C PRO A 391 13.73 14.26 16.69
N PHE A 392 14.63 14.02 15.73
CA PHE A 392 16.06 14.33 15.83
C PHE A 392 16.47 15.54 14.99
N ARG A 393 15.51 16.22 14.35
CA ARG A 393 15.74 17.39 13.48
C ARG A 393 16.81 17.12 12.40
N LYS A 394 16.78 15.93 11.80
CA LYS A 394 17.73 15.48 10.77
C LYS A 394 17.51 16.17 9.42
N VAL A 395 16.27 16.55 9.11
CA VAL A 395 15.96 17.34 7.91
C VAL A 395 16.36 18.79 8.15
N ILE A 396 17.16 19.32 7.23
CA ILE A 396 17.72 20.67 7.29
C ILE A 396 17.22 21.53 6.13
N ASP A 397 17.37 22.84 6.26
CA ASP A 397 16.89 23.83 5.29
C ASP A 397 17.52 23.66 3.90
N ASP A 398 18.77 23.19 3.80
CA ASP A 398 19.44 22.93 2.52
C ASP A 398 18.78 21.81 1.69
N GLN A 399 17.93 20.99 2.31
CA GLN A 399 17.12 20.01 1.58
C GLN A 399 15.82 20.60 1.05
N LEU A 400 15.46 21.82 1.47
CA LEU A 400 14.27 22.56 1.06
C LEU A 400 14.60 23.54 -0.06
N ASN A 401 14.06 23.33 -1.27
CA ASN A 401 14.29 24.23 -2.40
C ASN A 401 13.08 25.15 -2.63
N GLY A 402 12.85 26.07 -1.68
CA GLY A 402 11.71 27.01 -1.69
C GLY A 402 10.68 26.80 -0.56
N GLY A 403 10.97 25.89 0.38
CA GLY A 403 10.20 25.71 1.62
C GLY A 403 10.95 26.19 2.85
N GLU A 404 10.26 26.23 3.98
CA GLU A 404 10.81 26.50 5.32
C GLU A 404 10.30 25.47 6.33
N ILE A 405 11.11 25.16 7.34
CA ILE A 405 10.70 24.35 8.50
C ILE A 405 10.17 25.28 9.58
N VAL A 406 8.94 25.03 10.04
CA VAL A 406 8.30 25.74 11.14
C VAL A 406 7.79 24.76 12.20
N ASP A 407 7.54 25.28 13.40
CA ASP A 407 6.96 24.50 14.47
C ASP A 407 5.51 24.09 14.13
N LEU A 408 5.13 22.89 14.59
CA LEU A 408 3.79 22.36 14.39
C LEU A 408 2.80 23.03 15.36
N SER A 409 1.75 23.67 14.85
CA SER A 409 0.71 24.28 15.70
C SER A 409 -0.31 23.24 16.19
N PRO A 410 -1.09 23.52 17.25
CA PRO A 410 -2.20 22.66 17.66
C PRO A 410 -3.24 22.44 16.54
N ALA A 411 -3.55 23.47 15.75
CA ALA A 411 -4.49 23.35 14.64
C ALA A 411 -3.97 22.44 13.52
N ASP A 412 -2.64 22.43 13.30
CA ASP A 412 -2.02 21.49 12.37
C ASP A 412 -2.12 20.04 12.89
N TRP A 413 -1.91 19.84 14.19
CA TRP A 413 -2.07 18.52 14.82
C TRP A 413 -3.51 18.02 14.73
N ASP A 414 -4.48 18.84 15.13
CA ASP A 414 -5.91 18.51 15.06
C ASP A 414 -6.34 18.16 13.63
N LEU A 415 -5.73 18.81 12.61
CA LEU A 415 -5.97 18.50 11.21
C LEU A 415 -5.47 17.11 10.82
N ILE A 416 -4.26 16.70 11.24
CA ILE A 416 -3.67 15.42 10.82
C ILE A 416 -4.06 14.24 11.70
N PHE A 417 -4.48 14.48 12.94
CA PHE A 417 -4.76 13.43 13.92
C PHE A 417 -5.77 12.38 13.42
N PRO A 418 -6.91 12.74 12.78
CA PRO A 418 -7.83 11.75 12.23
C PRO A 418 -7.21 10.86 11.14
N TYR A 419 -6.28 11.41 10.36
CA TYR A 419 -5.56 10.65 9.33
C TYR A 419 -4.52 9.70 9.96
N LEU A 420 -3.91 10.10 11.06
CA LEU A 420 -3.04 9.20 11.84
C LEU A 420 -3.83 8.08 12.53
N GLN A 421 -5.05 8.35 12.99
CA GLN A 421 -5.94 7.32 13.55
C GLN A 421 -6.34 6.30 12.49
N GLU A 422 -6.69 6.76 11.30
CA GLU A 422 -7.00 5.84 10.21
C GLU A 422 -5.77 5.04 9.76
N ASN A 423 -4.60 5.66 9.78
CA ASN A 423 -3.33 4.98 9.55
C ASN A 423 -3.03 3.88 10.59
N GLU A 424 -3.32 4.14 11.87
CA GLU A 424 -3.22 3.15 12.96
C GLU A 424 -4.21 1.99 12.73
N ASN A 425 -5.47 2.29 12.37
CA ASN A 425 -6.48 1.28 12.06
C ASN A 425 -6.03 0.36 10.91
N LEU A 426 -5.53 0.93 9.82
CA LEU A 426 -5.11 0.20 8.63
C LEU A 426 -3.84 -0.64 8.90
N PHE A 427 -2.79 0.00 9.39
CA PHE A 427 -1.44 -0.60 9.39
C PHE A 427 -0.94 -1.04 10.76
N GLY A 428 -1.57 -0.58 11.85
CA GLY A 428 -1.19 -0.96 13.20
C GLY A 428 -0.04 -0.17 13.75
N ILE A 429 0.27 0.93 13.09
CA ILE A 429 1.34 1.84 13.46
C ILE A 429 0.72 2.77 14.49
N SER A 430 0.98 2.49 15.75
CA SER A 430 0.35 3.17 16.86
C SER A 430 0.80 4.61 16.96
N ILE A 431 -0.15 5.53 17.11
CA ILE A 431 0.19 6.94 17.31
C ILE A 431 1.02 7.09 18.58
N GLU A 432 0.60 6.46 19.66
CA GLU A 432 1.20 6.62 20.98
C GLU A 432 2.47 5.78 21.13
N ASN A 433 2.43 4.51 20.73
CA ASN A 433 3.50 3.56 21.02
C ASN A 433 4.58 3.50 19.93
N ASP A 434 4.28 3.96 18.71
CA ASP A 434 5.23 3.92 17.59
C ASP A 434 5.60 5.34 17.11
N LEU A 435 4.62 6.18 16.79
CA LEU A 435 4.91 7.50 16.21
C LEU A 435 5.39 8.51 17.26
N LEU A 436 4.74 8.60 18.41
CA LEU A 436 5.09 9.54 19.49
C LEU A 436 6.10 8.97 20.49
N THR A 437 6.48 7.70 20.37
CA THR A 437 7.51 7.09 21.19
C THR A 437 8.85 7.11 20.46
N VAL A 438 9.83 7.79 21.03
CA VAL A 438 11.16 7.98 20.44
C VAL A 438 12.19 7.40 21.39
N LYS A 439 12.97 6.42 20.92
CA LYS A 439 13.94 5.67 21.75
C LYS A 439 13.32 5.08 23.04
N GLY A 440 12.08 4.60 22.94
CA GLY A 440 11.34 4.00 24.07
C GLY A 440 10.73 5.02 25.04
N GLU A 441 10.87 6.32 24.79
CA GLU A 441 10.24 7.36 25.60
C GLU A 441 9.09 8.02 24.84
N LYS A 442 7.91 8.06 25.46
CA LYS A 442 6.76 8.81 24.95
C LYS A 442 7.06 10.32 24.98
N LYS A 443 6.84 10.99 23.85
CA LYS A 443 7.05 12.44 23.66
C LYS A 443 5.75 13.14 23.29
N ASN A 444 5.74 14.47 23.38
CA ASN A 444 4.65 15.26 22.83
C ASN A 444 4.77 15.36 21.31
N TYR A 445 3.65 15.57 20.62
CA TYR A 445 3.66 15.72 19.17
C TYR A 445 4.54 16.89 18.69
N THR A 446 4.66 17.96 19.48
CA THR A 446 5.52 19.13 19.18
C THR A 446 7.01 18.82 19.23
N ASP A 447 7.40 17.77 19.96
CA ASP A 447 8.80 17.32 20.06
C ASP A 447 9.17 16.37 18.92
N VAL A 448 8.16 15.83 18.23
CA VAL A 448 8.29 14.74 17.26
C VAL A 448 8.04 15.21 15.84
N PHE A 449 6.99 16.03 15.64
CA PHE A 449 6.57 16.51 14.34
C PHE A 449 6.96 17.97 14.11
N ARG A 450 7.34 18.26 12.87
CA ARG A 450 7.59 19.61 12.35
C ARG A 450 6.77 19.82 11.09
N LYS A 451 6.57 21.07 10.71
CA LYS A 451 5.85 21.43 9.49
C LYS A 451 6.83 21.99 8.47
N VAL A 452 6.78 21.49 7.25
CA VAL A 452 7.40 22.11 6.08
C VAL A 452 6.30 22.83 5.32
N GLN A 453 6.50 24.11 5.03
CA GLN A 453 5.57 24.93 4.26
C GLN A 453 6.31 25.74 3.21
N ALA A 454 5.57 26.30 2.24
CA ALA A 454 6.15 27.15 1.22
C ALA A 454 6.55 28.50 1.83
N VAL A 455 7.71 29.03 1.43
CA VAL A 455 8.11 30.38 1.83
C VAL A 455 7.10 31.38 1.24
N LYS A 456 6.63 32.32 2.06
CA LYS A 456 5.82 33.43 1.58
C LYS A 456 6.69 34.34 0.71
N LEU A 457 6.56 34.24 -0.61
CA LEU A 457 7.22 35.17 -1.52
C LEU A 457 6.45 36.50 -1.51
N ASP A 458 7.11 37.60 -1.11
CA ASP A 458 6.55 38.97 -1.08
C ASP A 458 5.94 39.43 -2.42
N VAL A 459 6.28 38.78 -3.53
CA VAL A 459 5.76 39.07 -4.86
C VAL A 459 4.31 38.57 -5.05
N LEU A 460 3.94 37.43 -4.45
CA LEU A 460 2.57 36.90 -4.51
C LEU A 460 1.58 37.68 -3.62
N ALA A 461 2.10 38.39 -2.60
CA ALA A 461 1.30 39.28 -1.77
C ALA A 461 0.86 40.56 -2.51
N LYS A 462 1.51 40.92 -3.63
CA LYS A 462 1.17 42.12 -4.42
C LYS A 462 0.05 41.89 -5.44
N GLU A 463 -0.15 40.67 -5.94
CA GLU A 463 -1.23 40.36 -6.90
C GLU A 463 -2.59 40.11 -6.23
N SER A 464 -2.63 39.85 -4.93
CA SER A 464 -3.89 39.65 -4.18
C SER A 464 -4.58 40.94 -3.73
N ILE A 465 -4.08 42.11 -4.15
CA ILE A 465 -4.67 43.43 -3.88
C ILE A 465 -4.98 44.15 -5.20
N THR A 466 -5.74 43.50 -6.08
CA THR A 466 -6.54 44.18 -7.10
C THR A 466 -7.85 43.42 -7.24
N PRO A 467 -8.96 43.94 -6.70
CA PRO A 467 -10.29 43.48 -7.11
C PRO A 467 -10.42 43.81 -8.60
N GLU A 468 -10.51 42.78 -9.45
CA GLU A 468 -10.99 42.97 -10.82
C GLU A 468 -12.45 43.40 -10.74
N GLU A 469 -12.68 44.71 -10.85
CA GLU A 469 -13.98 45.30 -11.15
C GLU A 469 -14.41 44.84 -12.55
N TRP A 470 -15.15 43.73 -12.62
CA TRP A 470 -16.00 43.43 -13.77
C TRP A 470 -17.27 44.27 -13.65
N GLY A 471 -17.14 45.55 -14.00
CA GLY A 471 -18.25 46.46 -14.21
C GLY A 471 -19.04 46.08 -15.46
N GLU A 472 -20.34 45.96 -15.26
CA GLU A 472 -21.40 45.93 -16.27
C GLU A 472 -21.20 47.04 -17.31
N ASP A 473 -21.32 46.71 -18.59
CA ASP A 473 -22.08 47.48 -19.58
C ASP A 473 -21.85 46.95 -21.00
N ARG A 474 -22.90 46.33 -21.56
CA ARG A 474 -23.37 46.52 -22.94
C ARG A 474 -24.55 45.60 -23.23
N GLN A 475 -25.74 46.10 -22.94
CA GLN A 475 -26.95 45.81 -23.71
C GLN A 475 -27.60 47.15 -24.11
N GLU A 476 -28.07 47.19 -25.36
CA GLU A 476 -28.95 48.19 -26.00
C GLU A 476 -28.32 49.52 -26.46
N GLU A 477 -27.91 49.57 -27.74
CA GLU A 477 -28.71 50.11 -28.86
C GLU A 477 -28.29 49.47 -30.20
#